data_AF-A0A8H8DF74-F1
#
_entry.id   AF-A0A8H8DF74-F1
#
_cell.length_a   1.000
_cell.length_b   1.000
_cell.length_c   1.000
_cell.angle_alpha   90.00
_cell.angle_beta   90.00
_cell.angle_gamma   90.00
#
_symmetry.space_group_name_H-M   'P 1'
#
loop_
_entity.id
_entity.type
_entity.pdbx_description
1 polymer ?
#
loop_
_entity_poly.entity_id
_entity_poly.type
_entity_poly.pdbx_seq_one_letter_code
_entity_poly.pdbx_strand_id
1 'polypeptide(L)'
;MIGEYLGEGEPENIAIMHAFVDEMEFSGCKFVDALRRFLQHFRLPGEAQKIDRFMLKFAERYLLGNPGVFSNAGGAGLFVMWRSVRALANTHAAV
;
A
#
# COMPACT_ATOMS: atom_id res chain seq x y z
N MET A 1 13.83 -6.70 9.80
CA MET A 1 13.64 -5.22 9.71
C MET A 1 12.17 -4.86 9.99
N ILE A 2 11.82 -3.57 10.20
CA ILE A 2 10.42 -3.18 10.53
C ILE A 2 9.40 -3.63 9.46
N GLY A 3 9.76 -3.58 8.17
CA GLY A 3 8.90 -4.04 7.07
C GLY A 3 8.67 -5.55 7.04
N GLU A 4 9.61 -6.36 7.54
CA GLU A 4 9.40 -7.81 7.68
C GLU A 4 8.45 -8.10 8.83
N TYR A 5 8.66 -7.45 9.99
CA TYR A 5 7.79 -7.58 11.15
C TYR A 5 6.36 -7.16 10.82
N LEU A 6 6.16 -6.00 10.21
CA LEU A 6 4.83 -5.52 9.80
C LEU A 6 4.20 -6.37 8.67
N GLY A 7 5.00 -7.13 7.92
CA GLY A 7 4.53 -8.02 6.87
C GLY A 7 4.13 -9.41 7.37
N GLU A 8 4.45 -9.75 8.62
CA GLU A 8 4.09 -11.05 9.19
C GLU A 8 2.57 -11.28 9.20
N GLY A 9 2.17 -12.55 9.17
CA GLY A 9 0.76 -12.96 9.12
C GLY A 9 0.04 -12.90 10.47
N GLU A 10 0.75 -12.58 11.54
CA GLU A 10 0.18 -12.54 12.89
C GLU A 10 -0.81 -11.39 13.06
N PRO A 11 -1.92 -11.58 13.80
CA PRO A 11 -2.96 -10.55 13.96
C PRO A 11 -2.43 -9.24 14.57
N GLU A 12 -1.48 -9.34 15.50
CA GLU A 12 -0.85 -8.19 16.15
C GLU A 12 -0.01 -7.39 15.15
N ASN A 13 0.82 -8.08 14.35
CA ASN A 13 1.65 -7.47 13.31
C ASN A 13 0.80 -6.75 12.25
N ILE A 14 -0.31 -7.39 11.84
CA ILE A 14 -1.29 -6.79 10.94
C ILE A 14 -1.91 -5.55 11.59
N ALA A 15 -2.37 -5.63 12.85
CA ALA A 15 -2.96 -4.48 13.54
C ALA A 15 -1.98 -3.29 13.63
N ILE A 16 -0.71 -3.56 13.93
CA ILE A 16 0.35 -2.54 13.97
C ILE A 16 0.60 -1.96 12.57
N MET A 17 0.62 -2.79 11.52
CA MET A 17 0.74 -2.33 10.14
C MET A 17 -0.42 -1.41 9.76
N HIS A 18 -1.65 -1.79 10.12
CA HIS A 18 -2.83 -0.98 9.89
C HIS A 18 -2.72 0.39 10.59
N ALA A 19 -2.39 0.40 11.88
CA ALA A 19 -2.18 1.63 12.64
C ALA A 19 -1.05 2.50 12.04
N PHE A 20 0.06 1.88 11.64
CA PHE A 20 1.19 2.57 11.03
C PHE A 20 0.83 3.28 9.72
N VAL A 21 0.04 2.64 8.86
CA VAL A 21 -0.43 3.24 7.60
C VAL A 21 -1.53 4.27 7.85
N ASP A 22 -2.35 4.08 8.88
CA ASP A 22 -3.42 5.02 9.24
C ASP A 22 -2.87 6.36 9.79
N GLU A 23 -1.71 6.33 10.47
CA GLU A 23 -0.96 7.55 10.86
C GLU A 23 -0.43 8.34 9.65
N MET A 24 -0.37 7.73 8.46
CA MET A 24 0.07 8.42 7.25
C MET A 24 -1.07 9.24 6.63
N GLU A 25 -0.78 10.51 6.35
CA GLU A 25 -1.71 11.41 5.66
C GLU A 25 -1.35 11.56 4.17
N PHE A 26 -2.28 11.14 3.31
CA PHE A 26 -2.16 11.22 1.84
C PHE A 26 -3.20 12.16 1.21
N SER A 27 -3.88 12.97 2.01
CA SER A 27 -4.91 13.91 1.58
C SER A 27 -4.33 14.93 0.59
N GLY A 28 -4.97 15.10 -0.57
CA GLY A 28 -4.56 16.06 -1.60
C GLY A 28 -3.22 15.76 -2.28
N CYS A 29 -2.58 14.62 -1.98
CA CYS A 29 -1.33 14.20 -2.62
C CYS A 29 -1.63 13.42 -3.91
N LYS A 30 -0.81 13.62 -4.95
CA LYS A 30 -0.87 12.78 -6.16
C LYS A 30 -0.46 11.35 -5.83
N PHE A 31 -1.02 10.38 -6.54
CA PHE A 31 -0.78 8.96 -6.30
C PHE A 31 0.71 8.59 -6.26
N VAL A 32 1.48 9.04 -7.25
CA VAL A 32 2.92 8.74 -7.33
C VAL A 32 3.69 9.33 -6.15
N ASP A 33 3.31 10.53 -5.69
CA ASP A 33 3.95 11.19 -4.56
C ASP A 33 3.60 10.48 -3.23
N ALA A 34 2.34 10.08 -3.07
CA ALA A 34 1.89 9.29 -1.93
C ALA A 34 2.57 7.91 -1.89
N LEU A 35 2.68 7.23 -3.03
CA LEU A 35 3.38 5.94 -3.15
C LEU A 35 4.86 6.09 -2.83
N ARG A 36 5.51 7.15 -3.33
CA ARG A 36 6.92 7.41 -3.03
C ARG A 36 7.14 7.66 -1.55
N ARG A 37 6.28 8.46 -0.91
CA ARG A 37 6.31 8.68 0.54
C ARG A 37 6.11 7.36 1.29
N PHE A 38 5.12 6.57 0.92
CA PHE A 38 4.85 5.28 1.53
C PHE A 38 6.08 4.36 1.51
N LEU A 39 6.71 4.20 0.34
CA LEU A 39 7.92 3.38 0.15
C LEU A 39 9.20 3.96 0.78
N GLN A 40 9.18 5.23 1.23
CA GLN A 40 10.30 5.82 1.97
C GLN A 40 10.27 5.48 3.46
N HIS A 41 9.10 5.18 4.04
CA HIS A 41 8.96 4.92 5.48
C HIS A 41 9.45 3.53 5.88
N PHE A 42 9.41 2.56 4.96
CA PHE A 42 9.85 1.19 5.23
C PHE A 42 10.35 0.51 3.96
N ARG A 43 11.17 -0.53 4.13
CA ARG A 43 11.56 -1.41 3.03
C ARG A 43 10.48 -2.47 2.85
N LEU A 44 10.00 -2.62 1.62
CA LEU A 44 9.07 -3.69 1.29
C LEU A 44 9.74 -5.05 1.56
N PRO A 45 9.03 -5.99 2.20
CA PRO A 45 9.46 -7.38 2.28
C PRO A 45 9.56 -7.99 0.87
N GLY A 46 10.44 -8.99 0.70
CA GLY A 46 10.68 -9.62 -0.60
C GLY A 46 9.58 -10.59 -1.03
N GLU A 47 8.72 -11.01 -0.11
CA GLU A 47 7.64 -11.95 -0.37
C GLU A 47 6.42 -11.22 -0.93
N ALA A 48 5.97 -11.63 -2.13
CA ALA A 48 4.83 -11.02 -2.82
C ALA A 48 3.59 -10.89 -1.91
N GLN A 49 3.24 -11.94 -1.16
CA GLN A 49 2.08 -11.91 -0.26
C GLN A 49 2.14 -10.80 0.80
N LYS A 50 3.34 -10.46 1.27
CA LYS A 50 3.52 -9.39 2.26
C LYS A 50 3.37 -8.04 1.58
N ILE A 51 3.99 -7.85 0.41
CA ILE A 51 3.82 -6.65 -0.43
C ILE A 51 2.33 -6.41 -0.69
N ASP A 52 1.58 -7.45 -1.03
CA ASP A 52 0.15 -7.38 -1.33
C ASP A 52 -0.64 -6.74 -0.18
N ARG A 53 -0.36 -7.14 1.07
CA ARG A 53 -1.01 -6.59 2.26
C ARG A 53 -0.74 -5.10 2.46
N PHE A 54 0.53 -4.69 2.37
CA PHE A 54 0.89 -3.27 2.48
C PHE A 54 0.20 -2.43 1.43
N MET A 55 0.15 -2.92 0.20
CA MET A 55 -0.38 -2.19 -0.94
C MET A 55 -1.91 -2.07 -0.90
N LEU A 56 -2.60 -3.10 -0.41
CA LEU A 56 -4.04 -3.03 -0.15
C LEU A 56 -4.36 -1.98 0.91
N LYS A 57 -3.65 -1.98 2.04
CA LYS A 57 -3.88 -1.00 3.12
C LYS A 57 -3.52 0.43 2.69
N PHE A 58 -2.44 0.61 1.93
CA PHE A 58 -2.11 1.90 1.33
C PHE A 58 -3.21 2.42 0.40
N ALA A 59 -3.74 1.57 -0.47
CA ALA A 59 -4.77 1.97 -1.42
C ALA A 59 -6.08 2.36 -0.70
N GLU A 60 -6.48 1.62 0.34
CA GLU A 60 -7.60 1.98 1.22
C GLU A 60 -7.40 3.37 1.83
N ARG A 61 -6.23 3.62 2.44
CA ARG A 61 -5.90 4.90 3.07
C ARG A 61 -5.85 6.06 2.06
N TYR A 62 -5.28 5.83 0.88
CA TYR A 62 -5.20 6.83 -0.19
C TYR A 62 -6.58 7.22 -0.73
N LEU A 63 -7.48 6.24 -0.90
CA LEU A 63 -8.87 6.48 -1.35
C LEU A 63 -9.68 7.24 -0.29
N LEU A 64 -9.51 6.92 0.99
CA LEU A 64 -10.14 7.66 2.10
C LEU A 64 -9.71 9.13 2.13
N GLY A 65 -8.42 9.41 1.90
CA GLY A 65 -7.90 10.78 1.84
C GLY A 65 -8.21 11.53 0.54
N ASN A 66 -8.61 10.81 -0.52
CA ASN A 66 -8.84 11.37 -1.85
C ASN A 66 -10.14 10.82 -2.48
N PRO A 67 -11.31 11.08 -1.88
CA PRO A 67 -12.58 10.54 -2.34
C PRO A 67 -12.97 10.97 -3.77
N GLY A 68 -12.27 11.97 -4.33
CA GLY A 68 -12.44 12.55 -5.66
C GLY A 68 -11.65 11.89 -6.81
N VAL A 69 -10.56 11.18 -6.50
CA VAL A 69 -9.60 10.74 -7.54
C VAL A 69 -10.12 9.52 -8.31
N PHE A 70 -10.95 8.70 -7.67
CA PHE A 70 -11.54 7.48 -8.26
C PHE A 70 -13.07 7.42 -8.09
N SER A 71 -13.76 8.55 -7.89
CA SER A 71 -15.20 8.59 -7.59
C SER A 71 -16.09 7.98 -8.68
N ASN A 72 -15.58 7.79 -9.90
CA ASN A 72 -16.30 7.11 -10.98
C ASN A 72 -15.98 5.61 -11.09
N ALA A 73 -15.22 5.04 -10.15
CA ALA A 73 -14.66 3.70 -10.31
C ALA A 73 -14.98 2.72 -9.18
N GLY A 74 -15.76 3.06 -8.14
CA GLY A 74 -16.16 2.10 -7.08
C GLY A 74 -15.03 1.15 -6.63
N GLY A 75 -15.35 -0.11 -6.29
CA GLY A 75 -14.35 -1.15 -5.98
C GLY A 75 -13.35 -1.45 -7.11
N ALA A 76 -13.58 -0.96 -8.34
CA ALA A 76 -12.65 -1.13 -9.45
C ALA A 76 -11.42 -0.21 -9.35
N GLY A 77 -11.51 0.93 -8.65
CA GLY A 77 -10.35 1.78 -8.39
C GLY A 77 -9.28 1.06 -7.58
N LEU A 78 -9.69 0.36 -6.51
CA LEU A 78 -8.82 -0.49 -5.71
C LEU A 78 -8.22 -1.64 -6.54
N PHE A 79 -9.01 -2.25 -7.42
CA PHE A 79 -8.56 -3.35 -8.29
C PHE A 79 -7.56 -2.90 -9.36
N VAL A 80 -7.77 -1.74 -9.98
CA VAL A 80 -6.83 -1.17 -10.97
C VAL A 80 -5.53 -0.78 -10.28
N MET A 81 -5.60 -0.14 -9.11
CA MET A 81 -4.43 0.23 -8.31
C MET A 81 -3.63 -1.02 -7.91
N TRP A 82 -4.33 -2.03 -7.41
CA TRP A 82 -3.79 -3.33 -7.08
C TRP A 82 -3.05 -3.97 -8.27
N ARG A 83 -3.64 -3.96 -9.47
CA ARG A 83 -3.01 -4.51 -10.68
C ARG A 83 -1.75 -3.75 -11.08
N SER A 84 -1.77 -2.41 -11.05
CA SER A 84 -0.60 -1.59 -11.39
C SER A 84 0.56 -1.84 -10.42
N VAL A 85 0.26 -1.97 -9.14
CA VAL A 85 1.25 -2.23 -8.10
C VAL A 85 1.81 -3.65 -8.20
N ARG A 86 0.96 -4.65 -8.42
CA ARG A 86 1.39 -6.03 -8.62
C ARG A 86 2.29 -6.19 -9.84
N ALA A 87 2.00 -5.45 -10.92
CA ALA A 87 2.87 -5.40 -12.09
C ALA A 87 4.26 -4.83 -11.73
N LEU A 88 4.32 -3.75 -10.92
CA LEU A 88 5.58 -3.16 -10.46
C LEU A 88 6.37 -4.09 -9.53
N ALA A 89 5.70 -4.77 -8.60
CA ALA A 89 6.33 -5.71 -7.67
C ALA A 89 6.93 -6.94 -8.41
N ASN A 90 6.22 -7.46 -9.42
CA ASN A 90 6.74 -8.59 -10.23
C ASN A 90 7.91 -8.19 -11.14
N THR A 91 8.04 -6.91 -11.48
CA THR A 91 9.15 -6.42 -12.33
C THR A 91 10.46 -6.29 -11.55
N HIS A 92 10.40 -6.11 -10.23
CA HIS A 92 11.59 -6.04 -9.36
C HIS A 92 12.07 -7.39 -8.80
N ALA A 93 11.30 -8.47 -8.96
CA ALA A 93 11.70 -9.83 -8.57
C ALA A 93 12.51 -10.58 -9.66
N ALA A 94 12.86 -9.90 -10.75
CA ALA A 94 13.54 -10.49 -11.91
C ALA A 94 15.01 -10.03 -12.09
N VAL A 95 15.65 -9.48 -11.05
CA VAL A 95 17.08 -9.16 -11.06
C VAL A 95 17.75 -9.69 -9.80
#